data_AF-X1VCA8-F1
#
_entry.id   AF-X1VCA8-F1
#
_cell.length_a   1.000
_cell.length_b   1.000
_cell.length_c   1.000
_cell.angle_alpha   90.00
_cell.angle_beta   90.00
_cell.angle_gamma   90.00
#
_symmetry.space_group_name_H-M   'P 1'
#
loop_
_entity.id
_entity.type
_entity.pdbx_description
1 polymer ?
#
loop_
_entity_poly.entity_id
_entity_poly.type
_entity_poly.pdbx_seq_one_letter_code
_entity_poly.pdbx_strand_id
1 'polypeptide(L)'
;DQIRRYHRETPEFFVPEQIFTATEAIGFYYGVTWNMIRRNIFSWKNEDVGNLKNKVKTFCSIPQVLKFLKNFILFAEKDEELNKFIFRQHQAVAVDRIIERSLDTTRKRGLIWHTQGSGKTYTMIKAAEMLFKAPKLEKPTILLMIDRNELEDQMLRNLHSLGINNVEHAYKISRLNELLKSGYRGIIVTTIHKFRDMPANINTKCNIFVLIDEAHRTTGGDLGIYLI
;
A
#
# COMPACT_ATOMS: atom_id res chain seq x y z
N ASP A 1 -21.67 13.67 13.03
CA ASP A 1 -22.10 14.98 12.50
C ASP A 1 -21.27 16.17 12.98
N GLN A 2 -20.82 16.21 14.23
CA GLN A 2 -19.97 17.31 14.72
C GLN A 2 -18.71 17.57 13.88
N ILE A 3 -17.97 16.53 13.49
CA ILE A 3 -16.79 16.66 12.62
C ILE A 3 -17.15 17.32 11.27
N ARG A 4 -18.32 17.01 10.71
CA ARG A 4 -18.85 17.65 9.50
C ARG A 4 -19.23 19.09 9.70
N ARG A 5 -19.76 19.41 10.88
CA ARG A 5 -20.05 20.78 11.25
C ARG A 5 -18.77 21.62 11.29
N TYR A 6 -17.72 21.14 11.97
CA TYR A 6 -16.45 21.86 12.06
C TYR A 6 -15.78 22.08 10.69
N HIS A 7 -15.83 21.10 9.78
CA HIS A 7 -15.30 21.30 8.42
C HIS A 7 -16.07 22.36 7.61
N ARG A 8 -17.33 22.67 7.98
CA ARG A 8 -18.13 23.72 7.33
C ARG A 8 -18.00 25.08 8.02
N GLU A 9 -17.96 25.09 9.35
CA GLU A 9 -17.95 26.32 10.16
C GLU A 9 -16.56 26.94 10.29
N THR A 10 -15.50 26.12 10.33
CA THR A 10 -14.13 26.58 10.56
C THR A 10 -13.13 25.79 9.67
N PRO A 11 -13.25 25.85 8.34
CA PRO A 11 -12.40 25.09 7.43
C PRO A 11 -10.90 25.40 7.56
N GLU A 12 -10.54 26.63 7.94
CA GLU A 12 -9.16 27.08 8.15
C GLU A 12 -8.43 26.29 9.25
N PHE A 13 -9.17 25.81 10.25
CA PHE A 13 -8.66 24.95 11.33
C PHE A 13 -8.49 23.48 10.91
N PHE A 14 -8.65 23.15 9.63
CA PHE A 14 -8.38 21.79 9.13
C PHE A 14 -7.31 21.79 8.03
N VAL A 15 -6.67 22.94 7.77
CA VAL A 15 -5.62 23.07 6.78
C VAL A 15 -4.34 22.37 7.23
N PRO A 16 -3.75 22.68 8.41
CA PRO A 16 -2.55 21.98 8.88
C PRO A 16 -2.84 20.58 9.46
N GLU A 17 -4.03 20.37 10.00
CA GLU A 17 -4.45 19.13 10.67
C GLU A 17 -4.54 18.00 9.66
N GLN A 18 -3.86 16.89 9.93
CA GLN A 18 -3.87 15.73 9.04
C GLN A 18 -4.80 14.63 9.55
N ILE A 19 -4.82 14.40 10.86
CA ILE A 19 -5.53 13.31 11.52
C ILE A 19 -6.36 13.89 12.64
N PHE A 20 -7.60 13.42 12.79
CA PHE A 20 -8.41 13.66 13.97
C PHE A 20 -8.64 12.35 14.72
N THR A 21 -8.90 12.47 16.02
CA THR A 21 -9.34 11.36 16.86
C THR A 21 -10.71 11.67 17.46
N ALA A 22 -11.55 10.66 17.59
CA ALA A 22 -12.84 10.76 18.28
C ALA A 22 -12.95 9.63 19.30
N THR A 23 -13.45 9.92 20.48
CA THR A 23 -13.59 8.96 21.58
C THR A 23 -15.02 8.94 22.09
N GLU A 24 -15.55 7.74 22.32
CA GLU A 24 -16.88 7.53 22.88
C GLU A 24 -16.84 6.34 23.84
N ALA A 25 -17.10 6.55 25.14
CA ALA A 25 -17.03 5.56 26.20
C ALA A 25 -15.70 4.74 26.21
N ILE A 26 -15.67 3.57 25.55
CA ILE A 26 -14.50 2.67 25.43
C ILE A 26 -13.92 2.61 23.99
N GLY A 27 -14.55 3.32 23.06
CA GLY A 27 -14.17 3.44 21.67
C GLY A 27 -13.12 4.53 21.47
N PHE A 28 -12.09 4.20 20.69
CA PHE A 28 -11.11 5.15 20.18
C PHE A 28 -11.12 5.05 18.66
N TYR A 29 -11.40 6.17 18.00
CA TYR A 29 -11.55 6.26 16.57
C TYR A 29 -10.59 7.30 16.01
N TYR A 30 -10.16 7.09 14.77
CA TYR A 30 -9.33 8.04 14.04
C TYR A 30 -9.77 8.13 12.59
N GLY A 31 -9.47 9.25 11.99
CA GLY A 31 -9.72 9.51 10.57
C GLY A 31 -8.83 10.65 10.10
N VAL A 32 -8.92 10.97 8.82
CA VAL A 32 -8.23 12.12 8.24
C VAL A 32 -9.19 13.29 8.07
N THR A 33 -8.64 14.48 8.20
CA THR A 33 -9.30 15.71 7.78
C THR A 33 -9.55 15.66 6.26
N TRP A 34 -10.47 16.49 5.77
CA TRP A 34 -10.87 16.53 4.35
C TRP A 34 -11.60 15.26 3.88
N ASN A 35 -11.89 14.33 4.78
CA ASN A 35 -12.68 13.13 4.50
C ASN A 35 -13.88 13.04 5.44
N MET A 36 -15.06 13.31 4.89
CA MET A 36 -16.29 13.44 5.66
C MET A 36 -17.13 12.15 5.67
N ILE A 37 -16.57 11.06 5.13
CA ILE A 37 -17.28 9.80 4.96
C ILE A 37 -17.11 8.95 6.22
N ARG A 38 -18.22 8.62 6.88
CA ARG A 38 -18.22 7.86 8.15
C ARG A 38 -17.51 6.51 8.04
N ARG A 39 -17.58 5.84 6.88
CA ARG A 39 -16.91 4.55 6.64
C ARG A 39 -15.37 4.62 6.63
N ASN A 40 -14.81 5.83 6.54
CA ASN A 40 -13.37 6.10 6.56
C ASN A 40 -12.88 6.52 7.96
N ILE A 41 -13.74 6.39 8.98
CA ILE A 41 -13.37 6.54 10.39
C ILE A 41 -13.16 5.15 10.95
N PHE A 42 -11.98 4.90 11.51
CA PHE A 42 -11.55 3.57 11.90
C PHE A 42 -11.39 3.46 13.41
N SER A 43 -11.74 2.29 13.94
CA SER A 43 -11.51 1.97 15.35
C SER A 43 -10.07 1.52 15.55
N TRP A 44 -9.38 2.09 16.54
CA TRP A 44 -8.08 1.61 16.99
C TRP A 44 -8.26 0.47 17.97
N LYS A 45 -7.66 -0.68 17.65
CA LYS A 45 -7.75 -1.90 18.46
C LYS A 45 -6.50 -2.07 19.32
N ASN A 46 -6.70 -2.61 20.50
CA ASN A 46 -5.66 -3.07 21.41
C ASN A 46 -6.06 -4.48 21.88
N GLU A 47 -5.08 -5.30 22.24
CA GLU A 47 -5.28 -6.65 22.80
C GLU A 47 -6.06 -6.58 24.12
N ASP A 48 -5.83 -5.53 24.92
CA ASP A 48 -6.59 -5.24 26.13
C ASP A 48 -7.99 -4.68 25.79
N VAL A 49 -8.98 -5.58 25.68
CA VAL A 49 -10.37 -5.20 25.42
C VAL A 49 -10.89 -4.28 26.54
N GLY A 50 -11.52 -3.17 26.17
CA GLY A 50 -12.14 -2.23 27.11
C GLY A 50 -11.18 -1.19 27.73
N ASN A 51 -9.87 -1.31 27.55
CA ASN A 51 -8.92 -0.35 28.11
C ASN A 51 -8.69 0.86 27.19
N LEU A 52 -9.52 1.90 27.34
CA LEU A 52 -9.39 3.14 26.58
C LEU A 52 -8.01 3.80 26.79
N LYS A 53 -7.50 3.82 28.02
CA LYS A 53 -6.20 4.42 28.36
C LYS A 53 -5.07 3.79 27.53
N ASN A 54 -5.07 2.47 27.38
CA ASN A 54 -4.07 1.78 26.56
C ASN A 54 -4.25 2.07 25.07
N LYS A 55 -5.48 2.18 24.56
CA LYS A 55 -5.71 2.61 23.16
C LYS A 55 -5.17 4.02 22.88
N VAL A 56 -5.43 4.97 23.78
CA VAL A 56 -4.93 6.34 23.65
C VAL A 56 -3.40 6.34 23.69
N LYS A 57 -2.80 5.65 24.66
CA LYS A 57 -1.34 5.59 24.80
C LYS A 57 -0.65 4.99 23.58
N THR A 58 -1.18 3.91 23.02
CA THR A 58 -0.55 3.27 21.86
C THR A 58 -0.71 4.11 20.59
N PHE A 59 -1.90 4.64 20.33
CA PHE A 59 -2.14 5.49 19.15
C PHE A 59 -1.37 6.82 19.23
N CYS A 60 -1.44 7.52 20.36
CA CYS A 60 -0.83 8.84 20.55
C CYS A 60 0.66 8.77 20.92
N SER A 61 1.28 7.59 20.91
CA SER A 61 2.73 7.51 21.09
C SER A 61 3.43 8.24 19.95
N ILE A 62 4.48 9.00 20.27
CA ILE A 62 5.22 9.81 19.29
C ILE A 62 5.62 8.97 18.06
N PRO A 63 6.22 7.76 18.21
CA PRO A 63 6.60 6.95 17.05
C PRO A 63 5.41 6.55 16.19
N GLN A 64 4.27 6.23 16.80
CA GLN A 64 3.06 5.80 16.09
C GLN A 64 2.46 6.95 15.28
N VAL A 65 2.31 8.13 15.87
CA VAL A 65 1.77 9.32 15.20
C VAL A 65 2.68 9.74 14.05
N LEU A 66 3.99 9.84 14.29
CA LEU A 66 4.95 10.20 13.24
C LEU A 66 4.94 9.19 12.10
N LYS A 67 4.83 7.89 12.41
CA LYS A 67 4.70 6.84 11.41
C LYS A 67 3.43 7.02 10.57
N PHE A 68 2.31 7.32 11.21
CA PHE A 68 1.04 7.53 10.51
C PHE A 68 1.09 8.74 9.59
N LEU A 69 1.56 9.88 10.10
CA LEU A 69 1.71 11.12 9.34
C LEU A 69 2.66 10.96 8.14
N LYS A 70 3.80 10.29 8.34
CA LYS A 70 4.84 10.14 7.31
C LYS A 70 4.47 9.10 6.26
N ASN A 71 3.92 7.96 6.68
CA ASN A 71 3.82 6.78 5.82
C ASN A 71 2.38 6.35 5.52
N PHE A 72 1.39 6.66 6.34
CA PHE A 72 0.08 6.02 6.24
C PHE A 72 -1.07 6.97 5.93
N ILE A 73 -0.74 8.18 5.45
CA ILE A 73 -1.68 9.06 4.77
C ILE A 73 -1.38 8.99 3.28
N LEU A 74 -2.43 8.77 2.49
CA LEU A 74 -2.38 8.67 1.03
C LEU A 74 -3.28 9.75 0.44
N PHE A 75 -2.79 10.42 -0.59
CA PHE A 75 -3.56 11.30 -1.44
C PHE A 75 -3.75 10.59 -2.78
N ALA A 76 -4.99 10.27 -3.10
CA ALA A 76 -5.35 9.57 -4.33
C ALA A 76 -6.53 10.26 -4.99
N GLU A 77 -6.46 10.39 -6.30
CA GLU A 77 -7.56 10.91 -7.10
C GLU A 77 -8.62 9.82 -7.25
N LYS A 78 -9.85 10.17 -6.96
CA LYS A 78 -11.01 9.30 -7.13
C LYS A 78 -12.16 10.13 -7.66
N ASP A 79 -12.76 9.69 -8.77
CA ASP A 79 -13.86 10.40 -9.42
C ASP A 79 -13.49 11.87 -9.73
N GLU A 80 -12.26 12.11 -10.23
CA GLU A 80 -11.66 13.42 -10.53
C GLU A 80 -11.46 14.35 -9.31
N GLU A 81 -11.66 13.83 -8.08
CA GLU A 81 -11.44 14.56 -6.85
C GLU A 81 -10.23 14.03 -6.07
N LEU A 82 -9.37 14.94 -5.59
CA LEU A 82 -8.27 14.58 -4.71
C LEU A 82 -8.82 14.20 -3.33
N ASN A 83 -8.66 12.92 -2.98
CA ASN A 83 -9.13 12.38 -1.71
C ASN A 83 -7.96 12.05 -0.79
N LYS A 84 -8.07 12.45 0.48
CA LYS A 84 -7.16 12.04 1.56
C LYS A 84 -7.67 10.75 2.21
N PHE A 85 -6.79 9.77 2.35
CA PHE A 85 -7.05 8.48 3.00
C PHE A 85 -6.01 8.22 4.10
N ILE A 86 -6.43 7.50 5.14
CA ILE A 86 -5.51 6.95 6.16
C ILE A 86 -5.62 5.44 6.19
N PHE A 87 -4.52 4.76 6.47
CA PHE A 87 -4.52 3.32 6.55
C PHE A 87 -5.21 2.86 7.84
N ARG A 88 -5.96 1.77 7.72
CA ARG A 88 -6.44 1.01 8.86
C ARG A 88 -5.24 0.34 9.55
N GLN A 89 -5.37 0.10 10.85
CA GLN A 89 -4.34 -0.54 11.68
C GLN A 89 -3.80 -1.83 11.07
N HIS A 90 -4.67 -2.71 10.56
CA HIS A 90 -4.23 -3.97 9.94
C HIS A 90 -3.47 -3.76 8.63
N GLN A 91 -3.81 -2.72 7.84
CA GLN A 91 -3.09 -2.39 6.61
C GLN A 91 -1.69 -1.87 6.95
N ALA A 92 -1.58 -0.98 7.95
CA ALA A 92 -0.28 -0.49 8.41
C ALA A 92 0.62 -1.64 8.89
N VAL A 93 0.07 -2.52 9.74
CA VAL A 93 0.78 -3.73 10.21
C VAL A 93 1.16 -4.66 9.06
N ALA A 94 0.30 -4.83 8.05
CA ALA A 94 0.60 -5.65 6.88
C ALA A 94 1.78 -5.07 6.08
N VAL A 95 1.80 -3.76 5.83
CA VAL A 95 2.92 -3.09 5.15
C VAL A 95 4.22 -3.25 5.94
N ASP A 96 4.19 -3.04 7.25
CA ASP A 96 5.38 -3.21 8.10
C ASP A 96 5.94 -4.63 8.01
N ARG A 97 5.07 -5.64 8.10
CA ARG A 97 5.46 -7.05 7.99
C ARG A 97 6.00 -7.41 6.60
N ILE A 98 5.49 -6.78 5.55
CA ILE A 98 6.04 -6.94 4.19
C ILE A 98 7.48 -6.41 4.17
N ILE A 99 7.72 -5.20 4.66
CA ILE A 99 9.08 -4.61 4.68
C ILE A 99 10.04 -5.43 5.53
N GLU A 100 9.63 -5.81 6.74
CA GLU A 100 10.44 -6.64 7.63
C GLU A 100 10.82 -7.98 6.96
N ARG A 101 9.83 -8.65 6.36
CA ARG A 101 10.06 -9.92 5.65
C ARG A 101 10.94 -9.75 4.42
N SER A 102 10.79 -8.67 3.67
CA SER A 102 11.61 -8.38 2.49
C SER A 102 13.08 -8.11 2.81
N LEU A 103 13.40 -7.76 4.05
CA LEU A 103 14.77 -7.60 4.53
C LEU A 103 15.37 -8.91 5.09
N ASP A 104 14.55 -9.95 5.26
CA ASP A 104 14.97 -11.27 5.74
C ASP A 104 15.40 -12.15 4.55
N THR A 105 16.68 -12.53 4.53
CA THR A 105 17.27 -13.33 3.44
C THR A 105 16.84 -14.80 3.44
N THR A 106 16.23 -15.29 4.53
CA THR A 106 15.78 -16.69 4.66
C THR A 106 14.35 -16.90 4.16
N ARG A 107 13.53 -15.85 4.16
CA ARG A 107 12.09 -15.92 3.90
C ARG A 107 11.73 -15.31 2.54
N LYS A 108 11.50 -16.16 1.53
CA LYS A 108 11.28 -15.70 0.13
C LYS A 108 9.82 -15.46 -0.29
N ARG A 109 8.82 -15.90 0.49
CA ARG A 109 7.40 -15.84 0.11
C ARG A 109 6.51 -15.48 1.29
N GLY A 110 5.42 -14.74 1.09
CA GLY A 110 4.47 -14.39 2.16
C GLY A 110 3.05 -14.24 1.60
N LEU A 111 2.05 -14.31 2.48
CA LEU A 111 0.64 -14.14 2.15
C LEU A 111 0.01 -13.13 3.10
N ILE A 112 -0.64 -12.11 2.55
CA ILE A 112 -1.50 -11.19 3.30
C ILE A 112 -2.95 -11.53 2.99
N TRP A 113 -3.69 -11.98 4.01
CA TRP A 113 -5.10 -12.28 3.87
C TRP A 113 -5.95 -11.09 4.31
N HIS A 114 -6.60 -10.46 3.34
CA HIS A 114 -7.48 -9.31 3.54
C HIS A 114 -8.84 -9.61 2.91
N THR A 115 -9.91 -9.16 3.56
CA THR A 115 -11.27 -9.28 2.99
C THR A 115 -11.45 -8.33 1.81
N GLN A 116 -12.41 -8.63 0.92
CA GLN A 116 -12.77 -7.73 -0.17
C GLN A 116 -13.25 -6.37 0.36
N GLY A 117 -12.86 -5.28 -0.30
CA GLY A 117 -13.20 -3.91 0.12
C GLY A 117 -12.42 -3.39 1.34
N SER A 118 -11.43 -4.13 1.84
CA SER A 118 -10.55 -3.69 2.94
C SER A 118 -9.48 -2.66 2.54
N GLY A 119 -9.28 -2.43 1.24
CA GLY A 119 -8.22 -1.55 0.71
C GLY A 119 -6.90 -2.29 0.46
N LYS A 120 -6.96 -3.52 -0.08
CA LYS A 120 -5.78 -4.31 -0.49
C LYS A 120 -4.86 -3.54 -1.44
N THR A 121 -5.45 -2.92 -2.45
CA THR A 121 -4.77 -2.05 -3.42
C THR A 121 -3.86 -1.01 -2.75
N TYR A 122 -4.38 -0.24 -1.80
CA TYR A 122 -3.57 0.76 -1.08
C TYR A 122 -2.45 0.13 -0.27
N THR A 123 -2.71 -1.03 0.34
CA THR A 123 -1.68 -1.81 1.07
C THR A 123 -0.53 -2.19 0.14
N MET A 124 -0.86 -2.69 -1.06
CA MET A 124 0.12 -3.08 -2.07
C MET A 124 0.92 -1.89 -2.60
N ILE A 125 0.24 -0.78 -2.94
CA ILE A 125 0.87 0.46 -3.40
C ILE A 125 1.86 0.99 -2.36
N LYS A 126 1.46 1.05 -1.08
CA LYS A 126 2.34 1.54 -0.02
C LYS A 126 3.50 0.61 0.26
N ALA A 127 3.28 -0.70 0.21
CA ALA A 127 4.36 -1.67 0.31
C ALA A 127 5.38 -1.49 -0.82
N ALA A 128 4.92 -1.33 -2.07
CA ALA A 128 5.80 -1.07 -3.20
C ALA A 128 6.60 0.23 -3.03
N GLU A 129 5.95 1.32 -2.61
CA GLU A 129 6.62 2.59 -2.32
C GLU A 129 7.72 2.41 -1.26
N MET A 130 7.40 1.77 -0.14
CA MET A 130 8.33 1.59 0.98
C MET A 130 9.48 0.65 0.62
N LEU A 131 9.23 -0.42 -0.16
CA LEU A 131 10.28 -1.29 -0.69
C LEU A 131 11.22 -0.52 -1.62
N PHE A 132 10.66 0.32 -2.51
CA PHE A 132 11.45 1.09 -3.46
C PHE A 132 12.34 2.12 -2.75
N LYS A 133 11.81 2.77 -1.70
CA LYS A 133 12.51 3.78 -0.90
C LYS A 133 13.43 3.18 0.17
N ALA A 134 13.42 1.86 0.38
CA ALA A 134 14.24 1.21 1.40
C ALA A 134 15.73 1.21 1.00
N PRO A 135 16.63 1.91 1.73
CA PRO A 135 18.04 2.00 1.33
C PRO A 135 18.74 0.64 1.29
N LYS A 136 18.35 -0.28 2.19
CA LYS A 136 18.90 -1.64 2.29
C LYS A 136 18.58 -2.54 1.09
N LEU A 137 17.64 -2.15 0.23
CA LEU A 137 17.22 -2.94 -0.94
C LEU A 137 17.86 -2.46 -2.26
N GLU A 138 18.72 -1.44 -2.21
CA GLU A 138 19.57 -0.97 -3.32
C GLU A 138 18.80 -0.62 -4.61
N LYS A 139 17.68 0.10 -4.48
CA LYS A 139 16.76 0.44 -5.59
C LYS A 139 16.27 -0.84 -6.31
N PRO A 140 15.41 -1.63 -5.65
CA PRO A 140 14.96 -2.91 -6.17
C PRO A 140 14.07 -2.76 -7.41
N THR A 141 13.87 -3.87 -8.12
CA THR A 141 12.78 -4.00 -9.10
C THR A 141 11.55 -4.51 -8.37
N ILE A 142 10.41 -3.83 -8.50
CA ILE A 142 9.15 -4.25 -7.87
C ILE A 142 8.12 -4.52 -8.96
N LEU A 143 7.70 -5.77 -9.06
CA LEU A 143 6.63 -6.22 -9.94
C LEU A 143 5.31 -6.12 -9.20
N LEU A 144 4.46 -5.20 -9.64
CA LEU A 144 3.06 -5.10 -9.22
C LEU A 144 2.21 -5.87 -10.22
N MET A 145 1.78 -7.06 -9.82
CA MET A 145 0.98 -7.96 -10.62
C MET A 145 -0.48 -7.85 -10.25
N ILE A 146 -1.31 -7.53 -11.23
CA ILE A 146 -2.76 -7.39 -11.04
C ILE A 146 -3.54 -8.26 -12.01
N ASP A 147 -4.81 -8.53 -11.68
CA ASP A 147 -5.65 -9.45 -12.45
C ASP A 147 -6.10 -8.86 -13.80
N ARG A 148 -6.51 -7.58 -13.83
CA ARG A 148 -7.18 -6.96 -14.98
C ARG A 148 -6.56 -5.65 -15.44
N ASN A 149 -6.61 -5.39 -16.75
CA ASN A 149 -6.05 -4.20 -17.39
C ASN A 149 -6.66 -2.89 -16.86
N GLU A 150 -7.97 -2.84 -16.61
CA GLU A 150 -8.65 -1.64 -16.10
C GLU A 150 -8.09 -1.17 -14.74
N LEU A 151 -7.56 -2.12 -13.94
CA LEU A 151 -6.92 -1.81 -12.68
C LEU A 151 -5.48 -1.28 -12.88
N GLU A 152 -4.85 -1.48 -14.04
CA GLU A 152 -3.46 -1.06 -14.30
C GLU A 152 -3.38 0.46 -14.35
N ASP A 153 -4.27 1.09 -15.11
CA ASP A 153 -4.31 2.54 -15.25
C ASP A 153 -4.58 3.23 -13.92
N GLN A 154 -5.49 2.68 -13.11
CA GLN A 154 -5.77 3.20 -11.77
C GLN A 154 -4.56 3.05 -10.84
N MET A 155 -3.85 1.92 -10.90
CA MET A 155 -2.63 1.71 -10.12
C MET A 155 -1.52 2.69 -10.52
N LEU A 156 -1.32 2.90 -11.83
CA LEU A 156 -0.35 3.86 -12.35
C LEU A 156 -0.66 5.28 -11.86
N ARG A 157 -1.90 5.74 -12.02
CA ARG A 157 -2.33 7.07 -11.51
C ARG A 157 -2.05 7.24 -10.02
N ASN A 158 -2.36 6.24 -9.20
CA ASN A 158 -2.11 6.29 -7.76
C ASN A 158 -0.61 6.29 -7.40
N LEU A 159 0.24 5.60 -8.17
CA LEU A 159 1.68 5.60 -7.94
C LEU A 159 2.30 6.96 -8.32
N HIS A 160 1.84 7.56 -9.42
CA HIS A 160 2.25 8.89 -9.82
C HIS A 160 1.77 9.97 -8.82
N SER A 161 0.55 9.86 -8.29
CA SER A 161 0.05 10.79 -7.26
C SER A 161 0.85 10.73 -5.96
N LEU A 162 1.53 9.61 -5.70
CA LEU A 162 2.48 9.42 -4.61
C LEU A 162 3.89 9.98 -4.88
N GLY A 163 4.10 10.62 -6.03
CA GLY A 163 5.40 11.12 -6.46
C GLY A 163 6.41 10.02 -6.82
N ILE A 164 5.93 8.80 -7.10
CA ILE A 164 6.78 7.72 -7.58
C ILE A 164 6.87 7.84 -9.11
N ASN A 165 7.98 8.38 -9.60
CA ASN A 165 8.16 8.62 -11.04
C ASN A 165 8.85 7.45 -11.75
N ASN A 166 9.56 6.58 -11.03
CA ASN A 166 10.20 5.38 -11.57
C ASN A 166 9.19 4.23 -11.71
N VAL A 167 8.12 4.47 -12.45
CA VAL A 167 7.03 3.53 -12.68
C VAL A 167 6.92 3.25 -14.17
N GLU A 168 6.89 1.98 -14.54
CA GLU A 168 6.77 1.53 -15.92
C GLU A 168 5.52 0.66 -16.08
N HIS A 169 4.81 0.87 -17.19
CA HIS A 169 3.67 0.03 -17.57
C HIS A 169 4.14 -1.01 -18.58
N ALA A 170 4.12 -2.27 -18.17
CA ALA A 170 4.32 -3.37 -19.10
C ALA A 170 2.99 -3.67 -19.80
N TYR A 171 2.66 -2.94 -20.86
CA TYR A 171 1.40 -3.11 -21.59
C TYR A 171 1.37 -4.35 -22.51
N LYS A 172 2.54 -4.96 -22.79
CA LYS A 172 2.69 -6.17 -23.63
C LYS A 172 3.84 -7.05 -23.16
N ILE A 173 3.83 -8.33 -23.55
CA ILE A 173 4.86 -9.34 -23.21
C ILE A 173 6.26 -8.84 -23.57
N SER A 174 6.46 -8.30 -24.77
CA SER A 174 7.78 -7.82 -25.21
C SER A 174 8.32 -6.67 -24.37
N ARG A 175 7.45 -5.78 -23.86
CA ARG A 175 7.84 -4.69 -22.97
C ARG A 175 8.25 -5.21 -21.59
N LEU A 176 7.50 -6.17 -21.04
CA LEU A 176 7.88 -6.82 -19.78
C LEU A 176 9.26 -7.49 -19.89
N ASN A 177 9.47 -8.24 -20.98
CA ASN A 177 10.75 -8.90 -21.25
C ASN A 177 11.91 -7.90 -21.38
N GLU A 178 11.70 -6.77 -22.06
CA GLU A 178 12.69 -5.70 -22.18
C GLU A 178 13.07 -5.09 -20.82
N LEU A 179 12.08 -4.75 -19.99
CA LEU A 179 12.29 -4.18 -18.67
C LEU A 179 13.05 -5.15 -17.73
N LEU A 180 12.70 -6.44 -17.79
CA LEU A 180 13.38 -7.45 -16.98
C LEU A 180 14.81 -7.70 -17.45
N LYS A 181 15.04 -7.83 -18.77
CA LYS A 181 16.38 -8.05 -19.36
C LYS A 181 17.32 -6.87 -19.14
N SER A 182 16.82 -5.64 -19.26
CA SER A 182 17.60 -4.43 -18.99
C SER A 182 17.93 -4.25 -17.50
N GLY A 183 17.29 -5.05 -16.62
CA GLY A 183 17.48 -4.96 -15.20
C GLY A 183 16.94 -3.66 -14.61
N TYR A 184 15.82 -3.17 -15.15
CA TYR A 184 15.15 -1.94 -14.75
C TYR A 184 14.96 -1.84 -13.24
N ARG A 185 15.31 -0.70 -12.66
CA ARG A 185 15.19 -0.41 -11.22
C ARG A 185 14.04 0.56 -10.99
N GLY A 186 12.95 0.07 -10.44
CA GLY A 186 11.69 0.80 -10.33
C GLY A 186 10.52 -0.13 -10.11
N ILE A 187 9.32 0.43 -10.18
CA ILE A 187 8.07 -0.30 -10.10
C ILE A 187 7.60 -0.61 -11.51
N ILE A 188 7.24 -1.86 -11.78
CA ILE A 188 6.65 -2.29 -13.05
C ILE A 188 5.24 -2.77 -12.75
N VAL A 189 4.24 -2.13 -13.36
CA VAL A 189 2.85 -2.58 -13.30
C VAL A 189 2.58 -3.50 -14.48
N THR A 190 2.07 -4.70 -14.19
CA THR A 190 1.82 -5.75 -15.18
C THR A 190 0.70 -6.68 -14.72
N THR A 191 0.27 -7.56 -15.61
CA THR A 191 -0.67 -8.64 -15.36
C THR A 191 0.00 -9.99 -15.50
N ILE A 192 -0.62 -11.04 -14.92
CA ILE A 192 -0.11 -12.42 -15.00
C ILE A 192 0.00 -12.94 -16.44
N HIS A 193 -0.95 -12.59 -17.31
CA HIS A 193 -0.98 -13.09 -18.69
C HIS A 193 0.22 -12.63 -19.53
N LYS A 194 0.93 -11.57 -19.11
CA LYS A 194 2.11 -11.04 -19.80
C LYS A 194 3.38 -11.85 -19.52
N PHE A 195 3.31 -12.83 -18.62
CA PHE A 195 4.40 -13.77 -18.35
C PHE A 195 4.39 -15.02 -19.25
N ARG A 196 3.42 -15.13 -20.17
CA ARG A 196 3.36 -16.23 -21.12
C ARG A 196 4.63 -16.26 -21.98
N ASP A 197 5.20 -17.45 -22.15
CA ASP A 197 6.40 -17.72 -22.97
C ASP A 197 7.63 -16.90 -22.55
N MET A 198 7.70 -16.48 -21.29
CA MET A 198 8.86 -15.75 -20.78
C MET A 198 10.08 -16.68 -20.73
N PRO A 199 11.25 -16.25 -21.22
CA PRO A 199 12.48 -17.00 -21.05
C PRO A 199 12.78 -17.25 -19.56
N ALA A 200 13.20 -18.47 -19.21
CA ALA A 200 13.69 -18.77 -17.87
C ALA A 200 14.92 -17.90 -17.54
N ASN A 201 15.13 -17.60 -16.26
CA ASN A 201 16.28 -16.81 -15.78
C ASN A 201 16.45 -15.45 -16.47
N ILE A 202 15.35 -14.79 -16.87
CA ILE A 202 15.41 -13.50 -17.58
C ILE A 202 16.14 -12.41 -16.79
N ASN A 203 16.10 -12.51 -15.46
CA ASN A 203 16.83 -11.65 -14.53
C ASN A 203 17.04 -12.39 -13.21
N THR A 204 18.30 -12.59 -12.83
CA THR A 204 18.72 -13.37 -11.66
C THR A 204 19.09 -12.51 -10.45
N LYS A 205 18.80 -11.20 -10.48
CA LYS A 205 19.05 -10.30 -9.35
C LYS A 205 18.23 -10.73 -8.13
N CYS A 206 18.85 -10.69 -6.95
CA CYS A 206 18.19 -11.10 -5.71
C CYS A 206 17.24 -10.04 -5.13
N ASN A 207 17.23 -8.80 -5.64
CA ASN A 207 16.40 -7.70 -5.14
C ASN A 207 15.19 -7.41 -6.03
N ILE A 208 14.55 -8.47 -6.54
CA ILE A 208 13.29 -8.40 -7.27
C ILE A 208 12.15 -8.81 -6.32
N PHE A 209 11.17 -7.93 -6.13
CA PHE A 209 10.00 -8.19 -5.30
C PHE A 209 8.75 -8.31 -6.16
N VAL A 210 7.96 -9.35 -5.95
CA VAL A 210 6.70 -9.56 -6.67
C VAL A 210 5.54 -9.43 -5.70
N LEU A 211 4.68 -8.44 -5.93
CA LEU A 211 3.43 -8.26 -5.20
C LEU A 211 2.29 -8.62 -6.14
N ILE A 212 1.46 -9.58 -5.72
CA ILE A 212 0.38 -10.15 -6.53
C ILE A 212 -0.95 -9.80 -5.87
N ASP A 213 -1.81 -9.09 -6.59
CA ASP A 213 -3.21 -8.91 -6.20
C ASP A 213 -4.04 -10.14 -6.64
N GLU A 214 -5.00 -10.53 -5.80
CA GLU A 214 -5.85 -11.73 -5.99
C GLU A 214 -5.06 -12.99 -6.38
N ALA A 215 -4.05 -13.36 -5.59
CA ALA A 215 -3.25 -14.56 -5.82
C ALA A 215 -4.11 -15.83 -5.76
N HIS A 216 -4.51 -16.34 -6.93
CA HIS A 216 -5.16 -17.64 -7.09
C HIS A 216 -4.11 -18.75 -7.21
N ARG A 217 -4.50 -20.02 -6.95
CA ARG A 217 -3.58 -21.19 -6.98
C ARG A 217 -2.80 -21.32 -8.29
N THR A 218 -3.36 -20.85 -9.41
CA THR A 218 -2.73 -20.85 -10.74
C THR A 218 -1.58 -19.86 -10.88
N THR A 219 -1.50 -18.82 -10.05
CA THR A 219 -0.51 -17.75 -10.20
C THR A 219 0.87 -18.12 -9.63
N GLY A 220 0.92 -19.01 -8.62
CA GLY A 220 2.17 -19.31 -7.89
C GLY A 220 3.10 -20.33 -8.54
N GLY A 221 2.58 -21.23 -9.39
CA GLY A 221 3.35 -22.31 -10.00
C GLY A 221 4.29 -21.83 -11.11
N ASP A 222 3.76 -21.06 -12.05
CA ASP A 222 4.48 -20.68 -13.27
C ASP A 222 5.47 -19.53 -13.02
N LEU A 223 5.13 -18.56 -12.14
CA LEU A 223 6.00 -17.42 -11.86
C LEU A 223 7.35 -17.79 -11.23
N GLY A 224 7.37 -18.85 -10.42
CA GLY A 224 8.60 -19.36 -9.83
C GLY A 224 9.55 -19.97 -10.85
N ILE A 225 9.07 -20.35 -12.04
CA ILE A 225 9.89 -20.90 -13.12
C ILE A 225 10.55 -19.78 -13.94
N TYR A 226 9.88 -18.63 -14.08
CA TYR A 226 10.37 -17.54 -14.92
C TYR A 226 11.34 -16.58 -14.22
N LEU A 227 11.21 -16.41 -12.90
CA LEU A 227 11.94 -15.42 -12.09
C LEU A 227 12.96 -16.03 -11.12
N ILE A 228 13.29 -17.32 -11.28
CA ILE A 228 14.32 -18.03 -10.50
C ILE A 228 15.39 -18.57 -11.45
#